data_AF-A0A2V5MYN6-F1
#
_entry.id   AF-A0A2V5MYN6-F1
#
_cell.length_a   1.000
_cell.length_b   1.000
_cell.length_c   1.000
_cell.angle_alpha   90.00
_cell.angle_beta   90.00
_cell.angle_gamma   90.00
#
_symmetry.space_group_name_H-M   'P 1'
#
loop_
_entity.id
_entity.type
_entity.pdbx_description
1 polymer ?
#
loop_
_entity_poly.entity_id
_entity_poly.type
_entity_poly.pdbx_seq_one_letter_code
_entity_poly.pdbx_strand_id
1 'polypeptide(L)' 'MSKVAQVEAELEKLSQAELPQVRDWLEDLIEDDLEFTPQFESAIQQSEREMAKGLRPRTRQP' A
#
# COMPACT_ATOMS: atom_id res chain seq x y z
N MET A 1 -20.28 21.84 3.08
CA MET A 1 -19.79 20.48 2.79
C MET A 1 -18.35 20.37 3.24
N SER A 2 -17.92 19.20 3.73
CA SER A 2 -16.50 18.94 3.97
C SER A 2 -15.78 18.79 2.63
N LYS A 3 -14.46 19.02 2.63
CA LYS A 3 -13.62 18.77 1.46
C LYS A 3 -13.69 17.30 1.02
N VAL A 4 -13.80 16.38 1.99
CA VAL A 4 -13.96 14.93 1.73
C VAL A 4 -15.25 14.65 0.96
N ALA A 5 -16.38 15.19 1.40
CA ALA A 5 -17.67 14.99 0.73
C ALA A 5 -17.69 15.54 -0.72
N GLN A 6 -16.90 16.59 -0.99
CA GLN A 6 -16.75 17.12 -2.35
C GLN A 6 -15.93 16.16 -3.22
N VAL A 7 -14.83 15.61 -2.69
CA VAL A 7 -14.01 14.63 -3.42
C VAL A 7 -14.83 13.37 -3.72
N GLU A 8 -15.58 12.85 -2.75
CA GLU A 8 -16.46 11.67 -2.94
C GLU A 8 -17.46 11.91 -4.08
N ALA A 9 -18.11 13.08 -4.12
CA ALA A 9 -19.06 13.42 -5.17
C ALA A 9 -18.42 13.56 -6.56
N GLU A 10 -17.13 13.93 -6.66
CA GLU A 10 -16.41 13.94 -7.94
C GLU A 10 -16.00 12.52 -8.36
N LEU A 11 -15.60 11.67 -7.41
CA LEU A 11 -15.27 10.26 -7.69
C LEU A 11 -16.48 9.50 -8.24
N GLU A 12 -17.69 9.77 -7.75
CA GLU A 12 -18.93 9.15 -8.24
C GLU A 12 -19.24 9.45 -9.72
N LYS A 13 -18.67 10.52 -10.28
CA LYS A 13 -18.87 10.90 -11.69
C LYS A 13 -17.91 10.21 -12.65
N LEU A 14 -16.86 9.58 -12.14
CA LEU A 14 -15.85 8.91 -12.96
C LEU A 14 -16.39 7.62 -13.58
N SER A 15 -15.87 7.27 -14.74
CA SER A 15 -16.16 5.98 -15.35
C SER A 15 -15.49 4.83 -14.59
N GLN A 16 -16.00 3.61 -14.79
CA GLN A 16 -15.40 2.39 -14.25
C GLN A 16 -13.95 2.15 -14.72
N ALA A 17 -13.54 2.76 -15.84
CA ALA A 17 -12.17 2.67 -16.35
C ALA A 17 -11.22 3.71 -15.72
N GLU A 18 -11.77 4.82 -15.19
CA GLU A 18 -10.99 5.89 -14.55
C GLU A 18 -10.81 5.65 -13.05
N LEU A 19 -11.76 5.01 -12.38
CA LEU A 19 -11.66 4.68 -10.95
C LEU A 19 -10.39 3.89 -10.58
N PRO A 20 -9.95 2.86 -11.35
CA PRO A 20 -8.68 2.19 -11.08
C PRO A 20 -7.47 3.13 -11.18
N GLN A 21 -7.46 4.06 -12.13
CA GLN A 21 -6.34 4.99 -12.31
C GLN A 21 -6.20 5.94 -11.12
N VAL A 22 -7.32 6.39 -10.55
CA VAL A 22 -7.32 7.20 -9.33
C VAL A 22 -6.85 6.37 -8.13
N ARG A 23 -7.27 5.11 -8.03
CA ARG A 23 -6.79 4.21 -6.98
C ARG A 23 -5.29 3.99 -7.07
N ASP A 24 -4.78 3.65 -8.26
CA ASP A 24 -3.36 3.39 -8.47
C ASP A 24 -2.53 4.63 -8.12
N TRP A 25 -2.98 5.83 -8.55
CA TRP A 25 -2.33 7.09 -8.17
C TRP A 25 -2.31 7.34 -6.65
N LEU A 26 -3.40 7.00 -5.93
CA LEU A 26 -3.43 7.12 -4.47
C LEU A 26 -2.52 6.09 -3.79
N GLU A 27 -2.38 4.90 -4.36
CA GLU A 27 -1.46 3.88 -3.86
C GLU A 27 -0.01 4.35 -4.01
N ASP A 28 0.37 4.87 -5.18
CA ASP A 28 1.69 5.46 -5.42
C ASP A 28 1.98 6.62 -4.45
N LEU A 29 1.00 7.53 -4.27
CA LEU A 29 1.14 8.68 -3.36
C LEU A 29 1.36 8.23 -1.91
N ILE A 30 0.64 7.21 -1.46
CA ILE A 30 0.80 6.66 -0.11
C ILE A 30 2.17 5.98 0.00
N GLU A 31 2.58 5.21 -1.01
CA GLU A 31 3.86 4.51 -1.02
C GLU A 31 5.05 5.47 -0.97
N ASP A 32 4.98 6.61 -1.66
CA ASP A 32 5.99 7.67 -1.63
C ASP A 32 6.22 8.23 -0.21
N ASP A 33 5.18 8.26 0.62
CA ASP A 33 5.23 8.74 2.00
C ASP A 33 5.65 7.65 3.02
N LEU A 34 5.82 6.39 2.59
CA LEU A 34 6.23 5.30 3.47
C LEU A 34 7.74 5.27 3.68
N GLU A 35 8.16 5.45 4.93
CA GLU A 35 9.56 5.32 5.33
C GLU A 35 9.90 3.91 5.84
N PHE A 36 11.12 3.46 5.55
CA PHE A 36 11.71 2.27 6.18
C PHE A 36 12.06 2.57 7.64
N THR A 37 11.07 2.41 8.52
CA THR A 37 11.31 2.57 9.95
C THR A 37 12.34 1.55 10.45
N PRO A 38 13.12 1.85 11.51
CA PRO A 38 14.06 0.88 12.07
C PRO A 38 13.42 -0.46 12.48
N GLN A 39 12.15 -0.43 12.90
CA GLN A 39 11.40 -1.64 13.20
C GLN A 39 11.13 -2.47 11.94
N PHE A 40 10.74 -1.81 10.84
CA PHE A 40 10.47 -2.46 9.57
C PHE A 40 11.74 -3.09 8.98
N GLU A 41 12.86 -2.34 8.99
CA GLU A 41 14.17 -2.85 8.57
C GLU A 41 14.62 -4.07 9.39
N SER A 42 14.45 -4.01 10.72
CA SER A 42 14.79 -5.13 11.61
C SER A 42 13.97 -6.39 11.30
N ALA A 43 12.67 -6.23 10.99
CA ALA A 43 11.81 -7.34 10.61
C ALA A 43 12.25 -7.99 9.28
N ILE A 44 12.70 -7.18 8.30
CA ILE A 44 13.26 -7.69 7.04
C ILE A 44 14.53 -8.50 7.31
N GLN A 45 15.49 -7.93 8.06
CA GLN A 45 16.74 -8.62 8.39
C GLN A 45 16.51 -9.92 9.16
N GLN A 46 15.50 -9.95 10.06
CA GLN A 46 15.11 -11.17 10.74
C GLN A 46 14.61 -12.22 9.76
N SER A 47 13.68 -11.85 8.87
CA SER A 47 13.12 -12.72 7.84
C SER A 47 14.22 -13.31 6.94
N GLU A 48 15.19 -12.50 6.51
CA GLU A 48 16.34 -12.96 5.72
C GLU A 48 17.18 -14.02 6.45
N ARG A 49 17.45 -13.82 7.75
CA ARG A 49 18.17 -14.81 8.57
C ARG A 49 17.38 -16.10 8.75
N GLU A 50 16.06 -16.02 8.86
CA GLU A 50 15.18 -17.19 8.95
C GLU A 50 15.16 -17.97 7.65
N MET A 51 15.07 -17.28 6.50
CA MET A 51 15.16 -17.88 5.17
C MET A 51 16.50 -18.55 4.92
N ALA A 52 17.60 -17.94 5.35
CA ALA A 52 18.94 -18.56 5.28
C ALA A 52 19.04 -19.87 6.09
N LYS A 53 18.20 -20.03 7.12
CA LYS A 53 18.08 -21.27 7.92
C LYS A 53 17.07 -22.27 7.34
N GLY A 54 16.49 -21.98 6.18
CA GLY A 54 15.52 -22.84 5.50
C GLY A 54 14.08 -22.67 5.96
N LEU A 55 13.78 -21.67 6.81
CA LEU A 55 12.41 -21.34 7.19
C LEU A 55 11.74 -20.57 6.04
N ARG A 56 10.48 -20.89 5.75
CA ARG A 56 9.73 -20.19 4.70
C ARG A 56 8.92 -19.04 5.32
N PRO A 57 8.99 -17.83 4.76
CA PRO A 57 8.17 -16.72 5.20
C PRO A 57 6.70 -17.01 4.90
N ARG A 58 5.81 -16.45 5.73
CA ARG A 58 4.37 -16.55 5.50
C ARG A 58 3.98 -15.65 4.33
N THR A 59 3.52 -16.24 3.25
CA THR A 59 2.90 -15.49 2.15
C THR A 59 1.46 -15.13 2.54
N ARG A 60 1.07 -13.86 2.39
CA ARG A 60 -0.35 -13.49 2.48
C ARG A 60 -1.09 -14.18 1.34
N GLN A 61 -2.15 -14.93 1.64
CA GLN A 61 -2.98 -15.50 0.59
C GLN A 61 -3.82 -14.38 -0.05
N PRO A 62 -4.03 -14.44 -1.38
CA PRO A 62 -4.83 -13.46 -2.11
C PRO A 62 -6.27 -13.41 -1.63
#